data_AF-A0A1E3QZQ1-F1
#
_entry.id   AF-A0A1E3QZQ1-F1
#
_cell.length_a   1.000
_cell.length_b   1.000
_cell.length_c   1.000
_cell.angle_alpha   90.00
_cell.angle_beta   90.00
_cell.angle_gamma   90.00
#
_symmetry.space_group_name_H-M   'P 1'
#
loop_
_entity.id
_entity.type
_entity.pdbx_description
1 polymer ?
#
loop_
_entity_poly.entity_id
_entity_poly.type
_entity_poly.pdbx_seq_one_letter_code
_entity_poly.pdbx_strand_id
1 'polypeptide(L)'
;MSSDKCSDPCKPQACLIQDCLKANNYNESKCTALIDLLYLCCKSFYEANGPTALTVCCPKLNLLTLKLRQRELGKVDAELLENHH
;
A
#
# COMPACT_ATOMS: atom_id res chain seq x y z
N MET A 1 9.16 24.55 2.37
CA MET A 1 7.79 24.64 2.87
C MET A 1 6.85 24.25 1.73
N SER A 2 5.88 23.39 2.06
CA SER A 2 4.80 22.76 1.29
C SER A 2 4.32 23.39 -0.03
N SER A 3 4.53 22.66 -1.13
CA SER A 3 3.75 22.67 -2.39
C SER A 3 3.68 21.19 -2.81
N ASP A 4 2.57 20.46 -2.88
CA ASP A 4 1.21 20.81 -3.25
C ASP A 4 0.21 19.96 -2.46
N LYS A 5 -0.84 20.61 -1.99
CA LYS A 5 -2.00 20.00 -1.33
C LYS A 5 -3.05 19.68 -2.41
N CYS A 6 -2.70 18.86 -3.40
CA CYS A 6 -3.60 18.27 -4.41
C CYS A 6 -2.76 17.36 -5.32
N SER A 7 -2.96 16.07 -5.53
CA SER A 7 -3.78 15.02 -4.93
C SER A 7 -3.13 13.74 -5.45
N ASP A 8 -2.09 13.23 -4.76
CA ASP A 8 -1.56 11.91 -5.16
C ASP A 8 -2.74 10.91 -5.10
N PRO A 9 -3.02 10.22 -6.21
CA PRO A 9 -4.28 9.49 -6.43
C PRO A 9 -4.57 8.48 -5.31
N CYS A 10 -3.53 7.93 -4.70
CA CYS A 10 -3.66 6.89 -3.69
C CYS A 10 -3.23 7.35 -2.28
N LYS A 11 -3.00 8.65 -2.11
CA LYS A 11 -2.67 9.25 -0.81
C LYS A 11 -3.71 9.00 0.28
N PRO A 12 -5.04 9.08 0.03
CA PRO A 12 -6.03 8.80 1.07
C PRO A 12 -5.87 7.40 1.67
N GLN A 13 -5.70 6.39 0.81
CA GLN A 13 -5.51 5.00 1.21
C GLN A 13 -4.18 4.82 1.94
N ALA A 14 -3.10 5.44 1.45
CA ALA A 14 -1.80 5.40 2.11
C ALA A 14 -1.86 6.00 3.52
N CYS A 15 -2.57 7.11 3.72
CA CYS A 15 -2.75 7.71 5.04
C CYS A 15 -3.54 6.80 5.99
N LEU A 16 -4.61 6.15 5.52
CA LEU A 16 -5.38 5.21 6.33
C LEU A 16 -4.52 4.03 6.80
N ILE A 17 -3.62 3.52 5.96
CA ILE A 17 -2.67 2.47 6.36
C ILE A 17 -1.74 2.97 7.45
N GLN A 18 -1.21 4.19 7.33
CA GLN A 18 -0.33 4.76 8.36
C GLN A 18 -1.04 4.90 9.71
N ASP A 19 -2.29 5.34 9.70
CA ASP A 19 -3.10 5.47 10.92
C ASP A 19 -3.42 4.10 11.52
N CYS A 20 -3.77 3.12 10.68
CA CYS A 20 -4.02 1.75 11.12
C CYS A 20 -2.77 1.11 11.74
N LEU A 21 -1.60 1.25 11.11
CA LEU A 21 -0.35 0.71 11.64
C LEU A 21 -0.03 1.29 13.01
N LYS A 22 -0.13 2.62 13.17
CA LYS A 22 0.08 3.28 14.47
C LYS A 22 -0.89 2.78 15.54
N ALA A 23 -2.16 2.57 15.18
CA ALA A 23 -3.17 2.07 16.10
C ALA A 23 -3.01 0.57 16.45
N ASN A 24 -2.30 -0.19 15.62
CA ASN A 24 -2.16 -1.64 15.75
C ASN A 24 -0.72 -2.09 16.06
N ASN A 25 0.08 -1.23 16.70
CA ASN A 25 1.47 -1.53 17.05
C ASN A 25 2.30 -2.00 15.84
N TYR A 26 2.05 -1.42 14.68
CA TYR A 26 2.68 -1.75 13.40
C TYR A 26 2.44 -3.20 12.93
N ASN A 27 1.42 -3.88 13.46
CA ASN A 27 0.99 -5.18 12.95
C ASN A 27 0.24 -5.00 11.63
N GLU A 28 0.94 -5.25 10.51
CA GLU A 28 0.43 -5.08 9.15
C GLU A 28 -0.78 -5.99 8.86
N SER A 29 -0.84 -7.20 9.45
CA SER A 29 -1.94 -8.15 9.26
C SER A 29 -3.31 -7.62 9.75
N LYS A 30 -3.31 -6.63 10.64
CA LYS A 30 -4.54 -5.95 11.08
C LYS A 30 -5.01 -4.87 10.11
N CYS A 31 -4.17 -4.50 9.15
CA CYS A 31 -4.40 -3.44 8.17
C CYS A 31 -4.58 -3.99 6.75
N THR A 32 -4.60 -5.31 6.56
CA THR A 32 -4.63 -5.99 5.25
C THR A 32 -5.64 -5.39 4.27
N ALA A 33 -6.88 -5.14 4.72
CA ALA A 33 -7.93 -4.57 3.88
C ALA A 33 -7.60 -3.15 3.36
N LEU A 34 -6.93 -2.33 4.17
CA LEU A 34 -6.51 -0.99 3.75
C LEU A 34 -5.36 -1.06 2.73
N ILE A 35 -4.50 -2.07 2.87
CA ILE A 35 -3.40 -2.33 1.92
C ILE A 35 -3.96 -2.83 0.59
N ASP A 36 -4.98 -3.70 0.60
CA ASP A 36 -5.70 -4.10 -0.61
C ASP A 36 -6.31 -2.89 -1.32
N LEU A 37 -6.95 -1.98 -0.58
CA LEU A 37 -7.49 -0.74 -1.14
C LEU A 37 -6.41 0.14 -1.77
N LEU A 38 -5.23 0.24 -1.16
CA LEU A 38 -4.10 0.96 -1.75
C LEU A 38 -3.63 0.29 -3.05
N TYR A 39 -3.46 -1.04 -3.07
CA TYR A 39 -3.01 -1.74 -4.26
C TYR A 39 -4.03 -1.70 -5.41
N LEU A 40 -5.33 -1.76 -5.09
CA LEU A 40 -6.38 -1.53 -6.08
C LEU A 40 -6.32 -0.12 -6.66
N CYS A 41 -6.14 0.90 -5.82
CA CYS A 41 -5.95 2.27 -6.28
C CYS A 41 -4.75 2.37 -7.22
N CYS A 42 -3.61 1.79 -6.83
CA CYS A 42 -2.40 1.82 -7.65
C CYS A 42 -2.56 1.07 -8.97
N LYS A 43 -3.28 -0.06 -8.98
CA LYS A 43 -3.59 -0.81 -10.20
C LYS A 43 -4.39 0.06 -11.18
N SER A 44 -5.46 0.69 -10.70
CA SER A 44 -6.27 1.59 -11.52
C SER A 44 -5.47 2.80 -12.02
N PHE A 45 -4.56 3.34 -11.21
CA PHE A 45 -3.65 4.40 -11.64
C PHE A 45 -2.77 3.97 -12.82
N TYR A 46 -2.15 2.80 -12.76
CA TYR A 46 -1.32 2.28 -13.85
C TYR A 46 -2.13 1.91 -15.10
N GLU A 47 -3.34 1.40 -14.93
CA GLU A 47 -4.26 1.12 -16.06
C GLU A 47 -4.65 2.40 -16.80
N ALA A 48 -4.84 3.52 -16.08
CA ALA A 48 -5.23 4.80 -16.67
C ALA A 48 -4.04 5.60 -17.26
N ASN A 49 -2.85 5.52 -16.64
CA ASN A 49 -1.71 6.40 -16.97
C ASN A 49 -0.56 5.67 -17.68
N GLY A 50 -0.62 4.34 -17.77
CA GLY A 50 0.39 3.51 -18.40
C GLY A 50 1.47 3.00 -17.46
N PRO A 51 2.26 2.00 -17.89
CA PRO A 51 3.16 1.23 -17.02
C PRO A 51 4.39 1.99 -16.52
N THR A 52 4.73 3.11 -17.15
CA THR A 52 5.86 3.97 -16.80
C THR A 52 5.47 5.17 -15.93
N ALA A 53 4.18 5.33 -15.63
CA ALA A 53 3.70 6.39 -14.76
C ALA A 53 4.29 6.27 -13.34
N LEU A 54 4.49 7.40 -12.67
CA LEU A 54 5.07 7.44 -11.33
C LEU A 54 4.18 8.25 -10.40
N THR A 55 4.04 7.76 -9.18
CA THR A 55 3.35 8.45 -8.08
C THR A 55 3.98 8.03 -6.77
N VAL A 56 3.96 8.90 -5.77
CA VAL A 56 4.71 8.69 -4.52
C VAL A 56 4.04 7.65 -3.63
N CYS A 57 2.71 7.55 -3.67
CA CYS A 57 1.97 6.59 -2.83
C CYS A 57 1.87 5.18 -3.42
N CYS A 58 2.37 4.94 -4.64
CA CYS A 58 2.33 3.61 -5.26
C CYS A 58 3.72 2.99 -5.44
N PRO A 59 3.87 1.67 -5.20
CA PRO A 59 5.05 0.96 -5.61
C PRO A 59 5.14 0.90 -7.15
N LYS A 60 6.36 0.70 -7.67
CA LYS A 60 6.58 0.44 -9.11
C LYS A 60 5.67 -0.70 -9.59
N LEU A 61 5.15 -0.59 -10.81
CA LEU A 61 4.18 -1.54 -11.36
C LEU A 61 4.63 -3.01 -11.24
N ASN A 62 5.90 -3.32 -11.52
CA ASN A 62 6.41 -4.69 -11.40
C ASN A 62 6.33 -5.23 -9.96
N LEU A 63 6.59 -4.39 -8.96
CA LEU A 63 6.45 -4.73 -7.56
C LEU A 63 4.98 -4.83 -7.14
N LEU A 64 4.12 -3.93 -7.63
CA LEU A 64 2.68 -4.01 -7.42
C LEU A 64 2.11 -5.35 -7.92
N THR A 65 2.45 -5.75 -9.14
CA THR A 65 2.01 -7.02 -9.73
C THR A 65 2.50 -8.22 -8.91
N LEU A 66 3.75 -8.19 -8.46
CA LEU A 66 4.29 -9.23 -7.57
C LEU A 66 3.49 -9.31 -6.27
N LYS A 67 3.19 -8.16 -5.65
CA LYS A 67 2.44 -8.08 -4.40
C LYS A 67 1.02 -8.60 -4.56
N LEU A 68 0.31 -8.18 -5.61
CA LEU A 68 -1.04 -8.67 -5.91
C LEU A 68 -1.06 -10.21 -6.06
N ARG A 69 -0.09 -10.78 -6.79
CA ARG A 69 0.05 -12.24 -6.92
C ARG A 69 0.34 -12.94 -5.60
N GLN A 70 1.17 -12.34 -4.73
CA GLN A 70 1.44 -12.89 -3.40
C GLN A 70 0.17 -12.96 -2.53
N ARG A 71 -0.72 -11.97 -2.67
CA ARG A 71 -2.03 -11.95 -1.97
C ARG A 71 -2.95 -13.07 -2.45
N GLU A 72 -3.01 -13.32 -3.75
CA GLU A 72 -3.77 -14.45 -4.33
C GLU A 72 -3.28 -15.81 -3.79
N LEU A 73 -1.99 -15.92 -3.45
CA LEU A 73 -1.37 -17.11 -2.89
C LEU A 73 -1.44 -17.18 -1.35
N GLY A 74 -2.07 -16.21 -0.67
CA GLY A 74 -2.21 -16.18 0.78
C GLY A 74 -0.94 -15.83 1.56
N LYS A 75 0.09 -15.26 0.91
CA LYS A 75 1.32 -14.77 1.57
C LYS A 75 1.31 -13.25 1.62
N VAL A 76 0.70 -12.68 2.65
CA VAL A 76 0.05 -11.37 2.48
C VAL A 76 0.85 -10.21 3.08
N ASP A 77 1.28 -10.32 4.34
CA ASP A 77 1.75 -9.19 5.14
C ASP A 77 2.96 -9.57 6.01
N ALA A 78 3.81 -8.61 6.36
CA ALA A 78 4.92 -8.85 7.29
C ALA A 78 4.37 -8.93 8.71
N GLU A 79 4.57 -10.08 9.37
CA GLU A 79 4.31 -10.20 10.80
C GLU A 79 5.58 -9.81 11.57
N LEU A 80 5.43 -8.94 12.57
CA LEU A 80 6.52 -8.65 13.48
C LEU A 80 6.77 -9.92 14.30
N LEU A 81 7.95 -10.53 14.14
CA LEU A 81 8.38 -11.62 15.01
C LEU A 81 8.51 -11.05 16.43
N GLU A 82 7.57 -11.39 17.29
CA GLU A 82 7.66 -11.08 18.72
C GLU A 82 8.86 -11.85 19.28
N ASN A 83 9.96 -11.13 19.51
CA ASN A 83 11.05 -11.63 20.31
C ASN A 83 10.56 -11.71 21.76
N HIS A 84 9.98 -12.85 22.13
CA HIS A 84 9.79 -13.20 23.54
C HIS A 84 11.18 -13.29 24.19
N HIS A 85 11.49 -12.31 25.05
CA HIS A 85 12.58 -12.35 26.02
C HIS A 85 12.16 -13.19 27.23
#